data_AF-X0XJD1-F1
#
_entry.id   AF-X0XJD1-F1
#
_cell.length_a   1.000
_cell.length_b   1.000
_cell.length_c   1.000
_cell.angle_alpha   90.00
_cell.angle_beta   90.00
_cell.angle_gamma   90.00
#
_symmetry.space_group_name_H-M   'P 1'
#
loop_
_entity.id
_entity.type
_entity.pdbx_description
1 polymer ?
#
loop_
_entity_poly.entity_id
_entity_poly.type
_entity_poly.pdbx_seq_one_letter_code
_entity_poly.pdbx_strand_id
1 'polypeptide(L)'
;APGLATSVVNYLAGRGLPQTDIAVGDASDGLYHQETLIYDLAGKDYTAKKLAEWLGLPNNRIREVETDEPTPVPTSAADIIVVLGADAQIPES
;
A
#
# COMPACT_ATOMS: atom_id res chain seq x y z
N ALA A 1 -20.51 -4.44 -5.67
CA ALA A 1 -19.16 -4.97 -5.88
C ALA A 1 -18.34 -4.70 -4.63
N PRO A 2 -17.39 -5.57 -4.23
CA PRO A 2 -16.45 -5.20 -3.18
C PRO A 2 -15.73 -3.91 -3.57
N GLY A 3 -15.36 -3.08 -2.58
CA GLY A 3 -14.54 -1.90 -2.83
C GLY A 3 -13.19 -2.29 -3.45
N LEU A 4 -12.55 -1.35 -4.13
CA LEU A 4 -11.22 -1.56 -4.73
C LEU A 4 -10.22 -2.08 -3.70
N ALA A 5 -10.21 -1.50 -2.50
CA ALA A 5 -9.34 -1.91 -1.39
C ALA A 5 -9.57 -3.37 -0.97
N THR A 6 -10.82 -3.81 -0.79
CA THR A 6 -11.14 -5.22 -0.47
C THR A 6 -10.65 -6.17 -1.57
N SER A 7 -10.75 -5.75 -2.82
CA SER A 7 -10.33 -6.58 -3.95
C SER A 7 -8.80 -6.69 -4.04
N VAL A 8 -8.07 -5.61 -3.71
CA VAL A 8 -6.61 -5.63 -3.55
C VAL A 8 -6.18 -6.54 -2.39
N VAL A 9 -6.90 -6.55 -1.26
CA VAL A 9 -6.61 -7.48 -0.16
C VAL A 9 -6.74 -8.93 -0.60
N ASN A 10 -7.82 -9.28 -1.30
CA ASN A 10 -8.00 -10.64 -1.80
C ASN A 10 -6.89 -11.05 -2.77
N TYR A 11 -6.47 -10.12 -3.63
CA TYR A 11 -5.35 -10.33 -4.54
C TYR A 11 -4.03 -10.59 -3.79
N LEU A 12 -3.69 -9.73 -2.82
CA LEU A 12 -2.49 -9.89 -2.00
C LEU A 12 -2.51 -11.18 -1.19
N ALA A 13 -3.68 -11.54 -0.65
CA ALA A 13 -3.87 -12.79 0.07
C ALA A 13 -3.66 -14.02 -0.83
N GLY A 14 -4.14 -13.97 -2.07
CA GLY A 14 -3.88 -14.99 -3.09
C GLY A 14 -2.40 -15.18 -3.44
N ARG A 15 -1.54 -14.21 -3.12
CA ARG A 15 -0.08 -14.27 -3.30
C ARG A 15 0.69 -14.72 -2.05
N GLY A 16 -0.02 -15.08 -0.98
CA GLY A 16 0.56 -15.65 0.23
C GLY A 16 0.74 -14.68 1.39
N LEU A 17 0.23 -13.43 1.30
CA LEU A 17 0.11 -12.57 2.47
C LEU A 17 -1.07 -13.03 3.35
N PRO A 18 -0.86 -13.32 4.64
CA PRO A 18 -1.97 -13.67 5.53
C PRO A 18 -2.96 -12.50 5.62
N GLN A 19 -4.26 -12.77 5.47
CA GLN A 19 -5.28 -11.73 5.63
C GLN A 19 -5.27 -11.08 7.02
N THR A 20 -4.80 -11.82 8.04
CA THR A 20 -4.63 -11.32 9.41
C THR A 20 -3.60 -10.20 9.51
N ASP A 21 -2.71 -10.10 8.53
CA ASP A 21 -1.61 -9.14 8.50
C ASP A 21 -1.97 -7.91 7.65
N ILE A 22 -3.19 -7.87 7.09
CA ILE A 22 -3.68 -6.80 6.23
C ILE A 22 -4.87 -6.12 6.89
N ALA A 23 -4.75 -4.82 7.12
CA ALA A 23 -5.85 -3.95 7.52
C ALA A 23 -6.27 -3.04 6.36
N VAL A 24 -7.57 -2.77 6.23
CA VAL A 24 -8.12 -1.83 5.25
C VAL A 24 -8.81 -0.70 5.99
N GLY A 25 -8.52 0.53 5.58
CA GLY A 25 -9.21 1.72 6.05
C GLY A 25 -9.14 2.81 4.99
N ASP A 26 -9.94 3.86 5.18
CA ASP A 26 -9.84 5.06 4.38
C ASP A 26 -8.53 5.81 4.70
N ALA A 27 -7.92 6.42 3.68
CA ALA A 27 -6.77 7.28 3.90
C ALA A 27 -7.17 8.45 4.80
N SER A 28 -6.47 8.62 5.92
CA SER A 28 -6.82 9.62 6.94
C SER A 28 -6.17 10.99 6.71
N ASP A 29 -5.46 11.17 5.60
CA ASP A 29 -4.78 12.41 5.27
C ASP A 29 -5.69 13.46 4.62
N GLY A 30 -6.92 13.07 4.26
CA GLY A 30 -7.90 13.94 3.60
C GLY A 30 -7.51 14.33 2.19
N LEU A 31 -6.52 13.66 1.59
CA LEU A 31 -6.02 13.94 0.25
C LEU A 31 -6.60 12.96 -0.76
N TYR A 32 -6.91 13.48 -1.95
CA TYR A 32 -7.19 12.65 -3.10
C TYR A 32 -5.88 12.30 -3.81
N HIS A 33 -5.50 11.02 -3.77
CA HIS A 33 -4.29 10.53 -4.41
C HIS A 33 -4.55 10.18 -5.87
N GLN A 34 -3.81 10.82 -6.78
CA GLN A 34 -3.83 10.43 -8.20
C GLN A 34 -3.06 9.13 -8.45
N GLU A 35 -2.05 8.88 -7.60
CA GLU A 35 -1.07 7.83 -7.79
C GLU A 35 -1.09 6.87 -6.61
N THR A 36 -0.90 5.59 -6.89
CA THR A 36 -0.78 4.55 -5.88
C THR A 36 0.63 4.57 -5.32
N LEU A 37 0.73 4.70 -4.00
CA LEU A 37 1.98 4.88 -3.28
C LEU A 37 2.14 3.79 -2.22
N ILE A 38 3.38 3.39 -1.98
CA ILE A 38 3.76 2.45 -0.94
C ILE A 38 4.70 3.18 0.02
N TYR A 39 4.30 3.27 1.29
CA TYR A 39 5.09 3.86 2.35
C TYR A 39 5.71 2.75 3.19
N ASP A 40 7.03 2.67 3.22
CA ASP A 40 7.78 1.79 4.10
C ASP A 40 8.13 2.52 5.39
N LEU A 41 7.45 2.16 6.48
CA LEU A 41 7.56 2.82 7.79
C LEU A 41 8.55 2.13 8.73
N ALA A 42 8.93 0.90 8.40
CA ALA A 42 9.76 0.04 9.27
C ALA A 42 11.06 -0.42 8.60
N GLY A 43 11.41 0.12 7.43
CA GLY A 43 12.60 -0.26 6.67
C GLY A 43 12.52 -1.68 6.10
N LYS A 44 11.31 -2.14 5.75
CA LYS A 44 11.03 -3.42 5.10
C LYS A 44 11.14 -3.35 3.57
N ASP A 45 12.24 -2.77 3.07
CA ASP A 45 12.48 -2.48 1.64
C ASP A 45 12.16 -3.66 0.70
N TYR A 46 12.63 -4.87 1.06
CA TYR A 46 12.35 -6.07 0.26
C TYR A 46 10.84 -6.33 0.11
N THR A 47 10.10 -6.18 1.21
CA THR A 47 8.65 -6.39 1.24
C THR A 47 7.94 -5.30 0.44
N ALA A 48 8.36 -4.04 0.60
CA ALA A 48 7.80 -2.92 -0.17
C ALA A 48 8.01 -3.10 -1.68
N LYS A 49 9.21 -3.52 -2.10
CA LYS A 49 9.51 -3.86 -3.51
C LYS A 49 8.68 -5.04 -4.02
N LYS A 50 8.47 -6.07 -3.20
CA LYS A 50 7.61 -7.20 -3.59
C LYS A 50 6.15 -6.80 -3.72
N LEU A 51 5.64 -5.94 -2.86
CA LEU A 51 4.31 -5.37 -2.99
C LEU A 51 4.20 -4.53 -4.27
N ALA A 52 5.21 -3.68 -4.57
CA ALA A 52 5.25 -2.90 -5.81
C ALA A 52 5.20 -3.80 -7.05
N GLU A 53 6.04 -4.84 -7.10
CA GLU A 53 6.07 -5.83 -8.17
C GLU A 53 4.70 -6.49 -8.35
N TRP A 54 4.10 -6.95 -7.25
CA TRP A 54 2.80 -7.59 -7.30
C TRP A 54 1.69 -6.64 -7.74
N LEU A 55 1.74 -5.37 -7.38
CA LEU A 55 0.76 -4.37 -7.78
C LEU A 55 1.06 -3.76 -9.16
N GLY A 56 2.12 -4.20 -9.85
CA GLY A 56 2.52 -3.67 -11.15
C GLY A 56 3.06 -2.24 -11.09
N LEU A 57 3.55 -1.81 -9.93
CA LEU A 57 4.02 -0.44 -9.68
C LEU A 57 5.53 -0.33 -9.89
N PRO A 58 6.02 0.77 -10.49
CA PRO A 58 7.45 1.05 -10.53
C PRO A 58 7.99 1.39 -9.13
N ASN A 59 9.27 1.09 -8.87
CA ASN A 59 9.90 1.33 -7.56
C ASN A 59 9.90 2.80 -7.12
N ASN A 60 9.78 3.76 -8.05
CA ASN A 60 9.62 5.18 -7.71
C ASN A 60 8.23 5.50 -7.10
N ARG A 61 7.34 4.52 -6.90
CA ARG A 61 6.12 4.61 -6.08
C ARG A 61 6.37 4.28 -4.60
N ILE A 62 7.55 3.78 -4.26
CA ILE A 62 7.92 3.48 -2.88
C ILE A 62 8.48 4.75 -2.22
N ARG A 63 8.04 5.03 -1.01
CA ARG A 63 8.50 6.13 -0.14
C ARG A 63 9.03 5.50 1.13
N GLU A 64 10.32 5.61 1.36
CA GLU A 64 10.90 5.32 2.67
C GLU A 64 10.56 6.50 3.58
N VAL A 65 9.95 6.21 4.73
CA VAL A 65 9.62 7.24 5.70
C VAL A 65 10.69 7.20 6.78
N GLU A 66 11.56 8.21 6.77
CA GLU A 66 12.46 8.45 7.88
C GLU A 66 11.67 9.00 9.08
N THR A 67 12.15 8.73 10.30
CA THR A 67 11.44 9.05 11.56
C THR A 67 11.10 10.54 11.73
N ASP A 68 11.68 11.41 10.93
CA ASP A 68 11.63 12.87 11.08
C ASP A 68 10.90 13.57 9.92
N GLU A 69 10.42 12.83 8.90
CA GLU A 69 9.64 13.45 7.84
C GLU A 69 8.18 13.70 8.28
N PRO A 70 7.63 14.90 8.04
CA PRO A 70 6.22 15.19 8.22
C PRO A 70 5.43 14.57 7.06
N THR A 71 5.50 13.25 6.92
CA THR A 71 4.73 12.57 5.89
C THR A 71 3.26 12.52 6.31
N PRO A 72 2.32 12.72 5.36
CA PRO A 72 0.88 12.59 5.60
C PRO A 72 0.46 11.12 5.75
N VAL A 73 1.34 10.29 6.33
CA VAL A 73 1.12 8.85 6.47
C VAL A 73 -0.09 8.65 7.37
N PRO A 74 -1.06 7.81 6.97
CA PRO A 74 -2.14 7.42 7.84
C PRO A 74 -1.56 6.92 9.15
N THR A 75 -1.89 7.55 10.27
CA THR A 75 -1.37 7.21 11.59
C THR A 75 -1.75 5.77 11.92
N SER A 76 -0.83 4.85 11.64
CA SER A 76 -1.03 3.42 11.74
C SER A 76 0.23 2.80 12.32
N ALA A 77 0.06 1.78 13.16
CA ALA A 77 1.16 0.93 13.63
C ALA A 77 1.62 -0.09 12.57
N ALA A 78 1.20 0.07 11.31
CA ALA A 78 1.60 -0.81 10.22
C ALA A 78 3.08 -0.60 9.86
N ASP A 79 3.73 -1.68 9.42
CA ASP A 79 5.09 -1.59 8.89
C ASP A 79 5.15 -0.98 7.48
N ILE A 80 4.09 -1.21 6.69
CA ILE A 80 3.95 -0.72 5.32
C ILE A 80 2.52 -0.26 5.11
N ILE A 81 2.34 0.89 4.46
CA ILE A 81 1.03 1.38 4.03
C ILE A 81 0.98 1.46 2.52
N VAL A 82 -0.07 0.91 1.93
CA VAL A 82 -0.37 1.08 0.51
C VAL A 82 -1.56 2.03 0.38
N VAL A 83 -1.33 3.20 -0.21
CA VAL A 83 -2.39 4.17 -0.50
C VAL A 83 -2.81 3.98 -1.96
N LEU A 84 -4.05 3.55 -2.17
CA LEU A 84 -4.61 3.33 -3.50
C LEU A 84 -5.03 4.66 -4.10
N GLY A 85 -4.36 5.07 -5.19
CA GLY A 85 -4.69 6.26 -5.94
C GLY A 85 -5.72 6.01 -7.04
N ALA A 86 -6.02 7.05 -7.82
CA ALA A 86 -6.89 6.96 -9.00
C ALA A 86 -6.35 6.01 -10.09
N ASP A 87 -5.02 5.81 -10.13
CA ASP A 87 -4.35 4.86 -11.03
C ASP A 87 -4.37 3.40 -10.51
N ALA A 88 -4.95 3.14 -9.33
CA ALA A 88 -4.97 1.81 -8.74
C ALA A 88 -5.78 0.83 -9.61
N GLN A 89 -5.11 -0.24 -10.01
CA GLN A 89 -5.71 -1.34 -10.74
C GLN A 89 -5.40 -2.64 -10.01
N ILE A 90 -6.31 -3.61 -10.11
CA ILE A 90 -6.03 -4.97 -9.64
C ILE A 90 -5.34 -5.67 -10.81
N PRO A 91 -4.09 -6.11 -10.67
CA PRO A 91 -3.43 -6.84 -11.75
C PRO A 91 -4.18 -8.14 -12.04
N GLU A 92 -4.30 -8.48 -13.32
CA GLU A 92 -4.84 -9.78 -13.73
C GLU A 92 -3.93 -10.91 -13.23
N SER A 93 -4.53 -12.02 -12.81
CA SER A 93 -3.83 -13.18 -12.24
C SER A 93 -3.24 -14.08 -13.30
#